data_AF-A0A923VJ33-F1
#
_entry.id   AF-A0A923VJ33-F1
#
_cell.length_a   1.000
_cell.length_b   1.000
_cell.length_c   1.000
_cell.angle_alpha   90.00
_cell.angle_beta   90.00
_cell.angle_gamma   90.00
#
_symmetry.space_group_name_H-M   'P 1'
#
loop_
_entity.id
_entity.type
_entity.pdbx_description
1 polymer ?
#
loop_
_entity_poly.entity_id
_entity_poly.type
_entity_poly.pdbx_seq_one_letter_code
_entity_poly.pdbx_strand_id
1 'polypeptide(L)'
;MIRLSYDTSLKHLIRLGLCDAVPIVLFKTIPSSNLHRWRNEQADKYSGCELNEIASEKMEMLQQFAKHQKAQAIFVSYLRLISAFRRIAKESAEIKKMLFSYREQVCDAVQRVSGSMDLKKAGRFFGISSSTLYNWMLEAKVKCSFSYFQFCSIKRPNQLTKTEVLTIKSLLEDERFKHWPVSSIAHYAANNNLVNAGLNTFY
;
A
#
# COMPACT_ATOMS: atom_id res chain seq x y z
N MET A 1 -20.75 -21.69 -41.09
CA MET A 1 -21.66 -20.76 -40.37
C MET A 1 -21.22 -20.72 -38.92
N ILE A 2 -20.73 -19.58 -38.42
CA ILE A 2 -20.21 -19.46 -37.05
C ILE A 2 -21.40 -19.37 -36.08
N ARG A 3 -21.47 -20.28 -35.11
CA ARG A 3 -22.46 -20.19 -34.03
C ARG A 3 -22.02 -19.11 -33.04
N LEU A 4 -22.66 -17.95 -33.10
CA LEU A 4 -22.49 -16.89 -32.11
C LEU A 4 -23.19 -17.30 -30.81
N SER A 5 -22.45 -17.26 -29.70
CA SER A 5 -23.02 -17.51 -28.37
C SER A 5 -23.45 -16.20 -27.72
N TYR A 6 -24.62 -16.21 -27.08
CA TYR A 6 -25.08 -15.06 -26.30
C TYR A 6 -24.23 -14.90 -25.03
N ASP A 7 -23.91 -13.64 -24.71
CA ASP A 7 -23.17 -13.24 -23.52
C ASP A 7 -23.86 -13.70 -22.23
N THR A 8 -23.06 -14.01 -21.20
CA THR A 8 -23.57 -14.48 -19.90
C THR A 8 -24.37 -13.40 -19.18
N SER A 9 -24.01 -12.13 -19.36
CA SER A 9 -24.70 -10.97 -18.77
C SER A 9 -26.13 -10.86 -19.30
N LEU A 10 -26.34 -11.12 -20.59
CA LEU A 10 -27.68 -11.12 -21.19
C LEU A 10 -28.57 -12.22 -20.59
N LYS A 11 -28.02 -13.43 -20.42
CA LYS A 11 -28.75 -14.55 -19.78
C LYS A 11 -29.11 -14.20 -18.35
N HIS A 12 -28.19 -13.55 -17.64
CA HIS A 12 -28.37 -13.13 -16.26
C HIS A 12 -29.47 -12.07 -16.11
N LEU A 13 -29.49 -11.04 -16.97
CA LEU A 13 -30.56 -10.03 -17.00
C LEU A 13 -31.94 -10.66 -17.22
N ILE A 14 -32.04 -11.61 -18.14
CA ILE A 14 -33.30 -12.31 -18.44
C ILE A 14 -33.73 -13.20 -17.28
N ARG A 15 -32.78 -13.85 -16.59
CA ARG A 15 -33.04 -14.65 -15.38
C ARG A 15 -33.55 -13.80 -14.21
N LEU A 16 -32.99 -12.61 -14.02
CA LEU A 16 -33.43 -11.66 -12.99
C LEU A 16 -34.73 -10.93 -13.33
N GLY A 17 -35.34 -11.22 -14.49
CA GLY A 17 -36.56 -10.53 -14.95
C GLY A 17 -36.33 -9.10 -15.45
N LEU A 18 -35.08 -8.64 -15.52
CA LEU A 18 -34.68 -7.30 -15.95
C LEU A 18 -34.64 -7.18 -17.50
N CYS A 19 -35.73 -7.56 -18.16
CA CYS A 19 -35.81 -7.55 -19.62
C CYS A 19 -35.73 -6.13 -20.19
N ASP A 20 -36.15 -5.12 -19.43
CA ASP A 20 -36.15 -3.71 -19.83
C ASP A 20 -34.74 -3.13 -19.99
N ALA A 21 -33.73 -3.75 -19.35
CA ALA A 21 -32.34 -3.37 -19.48
C ALA A 21 -31.69 -3.89 -20.78
N VAL A 22 -32.35 -4.79 -21.51
CA VAL A 22 -31.84 -5.35 -22.76
C VAL A 22 -32.29 -4.46 -23.93
N PRO A 23 -31.37 -4.06 -24.84
CA PRO A 23 -31.75 -3.31 -26.03
C PRO A 23 -32.85 -4.02 -26.84
N ILE A 24 -33.92 -3.29 -27.19
CA ILE A 24 -35.12 -3.84 -27.83
C ILE A 24 -34.78 -4.63 -29.11
N VAL A 25 -33.81 -4.13 -29.89
CA VAL A 25 -33.33 -4.77 -31.12
C VAL A 25 -32.75 -6.15 -30.82
N LEU A 26 -31.94 -6.26 -29.76
CA LEU A 26 -31.35 -7.53 -29.34
C LEU A 26 -32.42 -8.46 -28.76
N PHE A 27 -33.30 -7.95 -27.90
CA PHE A 27 -34.35 -8.75 -27.25
C PHE A 27 -35.26 -9.46 -28.28
N LYS A 28 -35.65 -8.75 -29.35
CA LYS A 28 -36.48 -9.31 -30.43
C LYS A 28 -35.81 -10.42 -31.23
N THR A 29 -34.48 -10.47 -31.26
CA THR A 29 -33.71 -11.51 -31.98
C THR A 29 -33.50 -12.78 -31.16
N ILE A 30 -33.87 -12.78 -29.88
CA ILE A 30 -33.70 -13.94 -28.99
C ILE A 30 -34.89 -14.89 -29.18
N PRO A 31 -34.66 -16.18 -29.50
CA PRO A 31 -35.73 -17.18 -29.57
C PRO A 31 -36.46 -17.33 -28.23
N SER A 32 -37.78 -17.51 -28.28
CA SER A 32 -38.62 -17.72 -27.09
C SER A 32 -38.17 -18.91 -26.23
N SER A 33 -37.64 -19.97 -26.86
CA SER A 33 -37.06 -21.14 -26.18
C SER A 33 -35.83 -20.79 -25.35
N ASN A 34 -34.99 -19.87 -25.82
CA ASN A 34 -33.85 -19.36 -25.05
C ASN A 34 -34.31 -18.51 -23.87
N LEU A 35 -35.31 -17.63 -24.08
CA LEU A 35 -35.89 -16.81 -23.02
C LEU A 35 -36.47 -17.69 -21.90
N HIS A 36 -37.25 -18.71 -22.26
CA HIS A 36 -37.83 -19.63 -21.29
C HIS A 36 -36.74 -20.42 -20.54
N ARG A 37 -35.74 -20.92 -21.26
CA ARG A 37 -34.61 -21.65 -20.66
C ARG A 37 -33.87 -20.79 -19.64
N TRP A 38 -33.47 -19.57 -20.00
CA TRP A 38 -32.67 -18.71 -19.11
C TRP A 38 -33.44 -18.22 -17.89
N ARG A 39 -34.77 -18.03 -18.02
CA ARG A 39 -35.63 -17.68 -16.87
C ARG A 39 -35.70 -18.79 -15.82
N ASN A 40 -35.63 -20.05 -16.25
CA ASN A 40 -35.77 -21.22 -15.39
C ASN A 40 -34.43 -21.86 -15.00
N GLU A 41 -33.30 -21.24 -15.36
CA GLU A 41 -31.97 -21.72 -14.99
C GLU A 41 -31.65 -21.39 -13.53
N GLN A 42 -31.20 -22.39 -12.78
CA GLN A 42 -30.81 -22.24 -11.37
C GLN A 42 -29.62 -21.28 -11.21
N ALA A 43 -29.59 -20.56 -10.08
CA ALA A 43 -28.54 -19.61 -9.74
C ALA A 43 -27.14 -20.25 -9.78
N ASP A 44 -27.04 -21.45 -9.20
CA ASP A 44 -25.81 -22.23 -8.97
C ASP A 44 -25.17 -22.81 -10.25
N LYS A 45 -25.82 -22.63 -11.41
CA LYS A 45 -25.28 -23.04 -12.70
C LYS A 45 -24.02 -22.25 -13.10
N TYR A 46 -23.83 -21.05 -12.56
CA TYR A 46 -22.72 -20.17 -12.90
C TYR A 46 -21.90 -19.82 -11.65
N SER A 47 -20.64 -20.25 -11.62
CA SER A 47 -19.67 -19.81 -10.61
C SER A 47 -19.39 -18.30 -10.76
N GLY A 48 -19.45 -17.57 -9.64
CA GLY A 48 -19.23 -16.12 -9.62
C GLY A 48 -20.48 -15.25 -9.81
N CYS A 49 -21.70 -15.81 -9.71
CA CYS A 49 -22.94 -15.01 -9.68
C CYS A 49 -22.95 -13.95 -8.57
N GLU A 50 -22.27 -14.20 -7.46
CA GLU A 50 -22.07 -13.27 -6.33
C GLU A 50 -21.48 -11.92 -6.77
N LEU A 51 -20.69 -11.92 -7.85
CA LEU A 51 -20.10 -10.68 -8.41
C LEU A 51 -21.17 -9.70 -8.88
N ASN A 52 -22.33 -10.19 -9.34
CA ASN A 52 -23.41 -9.31 -9.80
C ASN A 52 -24.12 -8.62 -8.65
N GLU A 53 -24.23 -9.28 -7.48
CA GLU A 53 -24.77 -8.68 -6.26
C GLU A 53 -23.80 -7.61 -5.74
N ILE A 54 -22.51 -7.94 -5.64
CA ILE A 54 -21.46 -6.99 -5.24
C ILE A 54 -21.41 -5.79 -6.21
N ALA A 55 -21.47 -6.06 -7.52
CA ALA A 55 -21.47 -5.00 -8.54
C ALA A 55 -22.71 -4.12 -8.43
N SER A 56 -23.88 -4.70 -8.14
CA SER A 56 -25.13 -3.94 -7.97
C SER A 56 -25.07 -3.03 -6.75
N GLU A 57 -24.59 -3.51 -5.61
CA GLU A 57 -24.42 -2.70 -4.39
C GLU A 57 -23.46 -1.53 -4.62
N LYS A 58 -22.30 -1.78 -5.25
CA LYS A 58 -21.34 -0.73 -5.58
C LYS A 58 -21.88 0.25 -6.61
N MET A 59 -22.61 -0.23 -7.61
CA MET A 59 -23.24 0.63 -8.62
C MET A 59 -24.33 1.51 -8.02
N GLU A 60 -25.14 0.99 -7.11
CA GLU A 60 -26.16 1.77 -6.41
C GLU A 60 -25.53 2.88 -5.58
N MET A 61 -24.49 2.57 -4.80
CA MET A 61 -23.74 3.58 -4.05
C MET A 61 -23.17 4.67 -4.97
N LEU A 62 -22.57 4.28 -6.11
CA LEU A 62 -22.05 5.22 -7.10
C LEU A 62 -23.16 6.07 -7.71
N GLN A 63 -24.33 5.50 -8.00
CA GLN A 63 -25.48 6.24 -8.52
C GLN A 63 -26.03 7.22 -7.49
N GLN A 64 -26.12 6.83 -6.21
CA GLN A 64 -26.53 7.72 -5.13
C GLN A 64 -25.54 8.89 -5.00
N PHE A 65 -24.23 8.62 -4.97
CA PHE A 65 -23.22 9.67 -4.97
C PHE A 65 -23.28 10.56 -6.23
N ALA A 66 -23.53 9.96 -7.40
CA ALA A 66 -23.69 10.67 -8.68
C ALA A 66 -24.88 11.64 -8.68
N LYS A 67 -25.99 11.27 -8.02
CA LYS A 67 -27.20 12.10 -7.89
C LYS A 67 -27.01 13.27 -6.92
N HIS A 68 -26.13 13.14 -5.92
CA HIS A 68 -25.89 14.18 -4.92
C HIS A 68 -24.77 15.17 -5.33
N GLN A 69 -25.10 16.13 -6.21
CA GLN A 69 -24.14 17.14 -6.69
C GLN A 69 -23.45 17.94 -5.57
N LYS A 70 -24.17 18.24 -4.47
CA LYS A 70 -23.57 18.92 -3.30
C LYS A 70 -22.48 18.07 -2.65
N ALA A 71 -22.71 16.77 -2.48
CA ALA A 71 -21.73 15.87 -1.88
C ALA A 71 -20.46 15.77 -2.75
N GLN A 72 -20.61 15.72 -4.07
CA GLN A 72 -19.49 15.77 -5.01
C GLN A 72 -18.72 17.08 -4.91
N ALA A 73 -19.42 18.22 -4.91
CA ALA A 73 -18.80 19.53 -4.81
C ALA A 73 -18.01 19.68 -3.50
N ILE A 74 -18.58 19.21 -2.38
CA ILE A 74 -17.90 19.16 -1.08
C ILE A 74 -16.67 18.27 -1.15
N PHE A 75 -16.79 17.04 -1.68
CA PHE A 75 -15.67 16.11 -1.79
C PHE A 75 -14.53 16.68 -2.64
N VAL A 76 -14.83 17.22 -3.82
CA VAL A 76 -13.85 17.88 -4.68
C VAL A 76 -13.21 19.08 -3.97
N SER A 77 -13.99 19.85 -3.21
CA SER A 77 -13.47 20.99 -2.44
C SER A 77 -12.49 20.53 -1.35
N TYR A 78 -12.81 19.45 -0.62
CA TYR A 78 -11.88 18.83 0.33
C TYR A 78 -10.59 18.37 -0.34
N LEU A 79 -10.66 17.70 -1.49
CA LEU A 79 -9.47 17.28 -2.23
C LEU A 79 -8.60 18.48 -2.66
N ARG A 80 -9.23 19.59 -3.07
CA ARG A 80 -8.52 20.84 -3.40
C ARG A 80 -7.83 21.44 -2.19
N LEU A 81 -8.51 21.53 -1.03
CA LEU A 81 -7.91 22.01 0.21
C LEU A 81 -6.74 21.13 0.67
N ILE A 82 -6.92 19.81 0.64
CA ILE A 82 -5.89 18.83 1.00
C ILE A 82 -4.66 18.96 0.07
N SER A 83 -4.88 19.09 -1.24
CA SER A 83 -3.77 19.24 -2.20
C SER A 83 -3.03 20.57 -2.04
N ALA A 84 -3.74 21.66 -1.75
CA ALA A 84 -3.14 22.95 -1.42
C ALA A 84 -2.28 22.86 -0.15
N PHE A 85 -2.84 22.28 0.92
CA PHE A 85 -2.09 22.06 2.17
C PHE A 85 -0.86 21.18 1.94
N ARG A 86 -0.99 20.09 1.17
CA ARG A 86 0.13 19.20 0.87
C ARG A 86 1.26 19.91 0.14
N ARG A 87 0.93 20.86 -0.76
CA ARG A 87 1.94 21.67 -1.46
C ARG A 87 2.71 22.56 -0.49
N ILE A 88 2.01 23.27 0.41
CA ILE A 88 2.61 24.11 1.45
C ILE A 88 3.50 23.25 2.38
N ALA A 89 2.98 22.11 2.85
CA ALA A 89 3.69 21.19 3.73
C ALA A 89 4.96 20.61 3.10
N LYS A 90 4.98 20.42 1.78
CA LYS A 90 6.16 19.91 1.07
C LYS A 90 7.31 20.92 1.05
N GLU A 91 6.99 22.21 0.97
CA GLU A 91 7.97 23.30 0.83
C GLU A 91 8.52 23.80 2.17
N SER A 92 7.70 23.78 3.24
CA SER A 92 8.15 24.21 4.57
C SER A 92 9.05 23.19 5.26
N ALA A 93 10.23 23.63 5.70
CA ALA A 93 11.13 22.82 6.52
C ALA A 93 10.60 22.65 7.96
N GLU A 94 9.88 23.64 8.47
CA GLU A 94 9.28 23.69 9.80
C GLU A 94 8.19 22.62 9.90
N ILE A 95 7.33 22.47 8.89
CA ILE A 95 6.31 21.43 8.87
C ILE A 95 6.94 20.03 8.89
N LYS A 96 8.05 19.83 8.15
CA LYS A 96 8.79 18.54 8.20
C LYS A 96 9.36 18.26 9.59
N LYS A 97 9.92 19.27 10.26
CA LYS A 97 10.39 19.16 11.65
C LYS A 97 9.23 18.83 12.59
N MET A 98 8.09 19.48 12.44
CA MET A 98 6.88 19.20 13.23
C MET A 98 6.38 17.77 13.02
N LEU A 99 6.33 17.27 11.78
CA LEU A 99 5.95 15.88 11.49
C LEU A 99 6.87 14.88 12.18
N PHE A 100 8.16 15.18 12.29
CA PHE A 100 9.11 14.35 13.04
C PHE A 100 8.87 14.39 14.56
N SER A 101 8.58 15.57 15.12
CA SER A 101 8.25 15.74 16.53
C SER A 101 6.99 14.96 16.92
N TYR A 102 5.99 14.92 16.02
CA TYR A 102 4.73 14.21 16.21
C TYR A 102 4.67 12.85 15.50
N ARG A 103 5.82 12.20 15.30
CA ARG A 103 5.93 10.95 14.52
C ARG A 103 5.04 9.80 15.00
N GLU A 104 4.79 9.69 16.31
CA GLU A 104 3.88 8.66 16.86
C GLU A 104 2.45 8.86 16.36
N GLN A 105 1.93 10.10 16.40
CA GLN A 105 0.59 10.42 15.91
C GLN A 105 0.46 10.19 14.40
N VAL A 106 1.52 10.47 13.64
CA VAL A 106 1.58 10.16 12.21
C VAL A 106 1.49 8.66 11.98
N CYS A 107 2.23 7.86 12.74
CA CYS A 107 2.19 6.39 12.63
C CYS A 107 0.79 5.84 12.96
N ASP A 108 0.15 6.36 14.02
CA ASP A 108 -1.20 5.95 14.39
C ASP A 108 -2.22 6.31 13.32
N ALA A 109 -2.15 7.52 12.75
CA ALA A 109 -3.02 7.95 11.67
C ALA A 109 -2.86 7.05 10.43
N VAL A 110 -1.62 6.74 10.06
CA VAL A 110 -1.30 5.85 8.94
C VAL A 110 -1.80 4.42 9.20
N GLN A 111 -1.70 3.93 10.44
CA GLN A 111 -2.18 2.59 10.79
C GLN A 111 -3.71 2.50 10.74
N ARG A 112 -4.44 3.55 11.13
CA ARG A 112 -5.92 3.58 11.04
C ARG A 112 -6.43 3.48 9.60
N VAL A 113 -5.69 4.03 8.63
CA VAL A 113 -6.08 3.98 7.21
C VAL A 113 -5.57 2.74 6.47
N SER A 114 -4.83 1.86 7.14
CA SER A 114 -4.22 0.67 6.51
C SER A 114 -5.23 -0.32 5.91
N GLY A 115 -6.46 -0.37 6.43
CA GLY A 115 -7.53 -1.21 5.89
C GLY A 115 -8.13 -0.71 4.57
N SER A 116 -7.97 0.58 4.25
CA SER A 116 -8.50 1.19 3.02
C SER A 116 -7.41 1.64 2.05
N MET A 117 -6.17 1.81 2.52
CA MET A 117 -5.05 2.28 1.72
C MET A 117 -3.73 1.64 2.17
N ASP A 118 -2.89 1.28 1.20
CA ASP A 118 -1.52 0.81 1.45
C ASP A 118 -0.70 1.81 2.27
N LEU A 119 0.03 1.31 3.29
CA LEU A 119 0.87 2.10 4.19
C LEU A 119 1.87 2.98 3.44
N LYS A 120 2.40 2.51 2.29
CA LYS A 120 3.32 3.31 1.47
C LYS A 120 2.63 4.51 0.82
N LYS A 121 1.36 4.37 0.44
CA LYS A 121 0.55 5.48 -0.09
C LYS A 121 0.17 6.46 1.02
N ALA A 122 -0.18 5.94 2.20
CA ALA A 122 -0.46 6.72 3.39
C ALA A 122 0.76 7.55 3.84
N GLY A 123 1.96 6.96 3.90
CA GLY A 123 3.20 7.70 4.23
C GLY A 123 3.53 8.80 3.23
N ARG A 124 3.31 8.55 1.93
CA ARG A 124 3.50 9.55 0.87
C ARG A 124 2.56 10.75 0.98
N PHE A 125 1.40 10.60 1.63
CA PHE A 125 0.51 11.72 1.93
C PHE A 125 1.22 12.79 2.76
N PHE A 126 1.95 12.35 3.79
CA PHE A 126 2.74 13.20 4.68
C PHE A 126 4.11 13.60 4.10
N GLY A 127 4.44 13.15 2.87
CA GLY A 127 5.76 13.37 2.27
C GLY A 127 6.88 12.52 2.91
N ILE A 128 6.53 11.44 3.60
CA ILE A 128 7.47 10.56 4.29
C ILE A 128 7.77 9.35 3.41
N SER A 129 9.06 8.99 3.31
CA SER A 129 9.49 7.80 2.58
C SER A 129 9.03 6.52 3.29
N SER A 130 8.86 5.43 2.56
CA SER A 130 8.44 4.16 3.17
C SER A 130 9.44 3.69 4.24
N SER A 131 10.75 3.80 4.00
CA SER A 131 11.78 3.40 4.97
C SER A 131 11.73 4.26 6.24
N THR A 132 11.57 5.57 6.10
CA THR A 132 11.41 6.48 7.25
C THR A 132 10.17 6.13 8.07
N LEU A 133 9.04 5.86 7.40
CA LEU A 133 7.80 5.47 8.07
C LEU A 133 7.96 4.14 8.83
N TYR A 134 8.61 3.14 8.23
CA TYR A 134 8.91 1.87 8.93
C TYR A 134 9.81 2.09 10.14
N ASN A 135 10.83 2.93 10.04
CA ASN A 135 11.70 3.27 11.17
C ASN A 135 10.92 3.96 12.31
N TRP A 136 10.02 4.89 11.98
CA TRP A 136 9.17 5.55 12.98
C TRP A 136 8.19 4.57 13.63
N MET A 137 7.60 3.66 12.86
CA MET A 137 6.72 2.62 13.41
C MET A 137 7.46 1.65 14.33
N LEU A 138 8.70 1.29 13.98
CA LEU A 138 9.56 0.48 14.84
C LEU A 138 9.88 1.21 16.15
N GLU A 139 10.21 2.50 16.09
CA GLU A 139 10.45 3.32 17.28
C GLU A 139 9.22 3.46 18.18
N ALA A 140 8.06 3.70 17.57
CA ALA A 140 6.81 3.90 18.30
C ALA A 140 6.30 2.60 18.95
N LYS A 141 6.47 1.45 18.29
CA LYS A 141 5.95 0.15 18.75
C LYS A 141 6.93 -0.63 19.60
N VAL A 142 8.24 -0.55 19.33
CA VAL A 142 9.27 -1.27 20.09
C VAL A 142 9.73 -0.38 21.25
N LYS A 143 8.84 -0.19 22.23
CA LYS A 143 9.20 0.42 23.51
C LYS A 143 9.75 -0.67 24.41
N CYS A 144 10.97 -0.50 24.91
CA CYS A 144 11.52 -1.41 25.90
C CYS A 144 10.85 -1.16 27.25
N SER A 145 9.71 -1.79 27.47
CA SER A 145 8.92 -1.66 28.70
C SER A 145 9.50 -2.45 29.89
N PHE A 146 10.39 -3.41 29.65
CA PHE A 146 10.87 -4.36 30.66
C PHE A 146 12.31 -4.12 31.17
N SER A 147 13.03 -3.14 30.63
CA SER A 147 14.36 -2.80 31.15
C SER A 147 14.27 -1.58 32.05
N TYR A 148 14.37 -1.79 33.37
CA TYR A 148 14.45 -0.71 34.37
C TYR A 148 15.53 0.34 34.03
N PHE A 149 16.63 -0.09 33.40
CA PHE A 149 17.74 0.76 32.98
C PHE A 149 17.74 1.13 31.48
N GLN A 150 16.68 0.83 30.72
CA GLN A 150 16.58 1.05 29.27
C GLN A 150 17.74 0.48 28.39
N PHE A 151 18.45 -0.57 28.81
CA PHE A 151 19.58 -1.16 28.08
C PHE A 151 19.22 -1.96 26.79
N CYS A 152 17.99 -1.86 26.29
CA CYS A 152 17.63 -2.60 25.08
C CYS A 152 18.35 -2.02 23.87
N SER A 153 19.22 -2.83 23.27
CA SER A 153 19.81 -2.54 21.97
C SER A 153 18.76 -2.78 20.90
N ILE A 154 18.11 -1.70 20.43
CA ILE A 154 17.18 -1.75 19.30
C ILE A 154 17.97 -2.14 18.05
N LYS A 155 17.72 -3.33 17.50
CA LYS A 155 18.34 -3.76 16.24
C LYS A 155 17.71 -3.00 15.09
N ARG A 156 18.49 -2.16 14.41
CA ARG A 156 18.08 -1.57 13.12
C ARG A 156 18.55 -2.48 11.97
N PRO A 157 17.77 -2.63 10.89
CA PRO A 157 18.13 -3.53 9.79
C PRO A 157 19.49 -3.25 9.15
N ASN A 158 19.92 -1.99 9.13
CA ASN A 158 21.19 -1.55 8.51
C ASN A 158 22.30 -1.29 9.55
N GLN A 159 22.14 -1.76 10.79
CA GLN A 159 23.15 -1.59 11.84
C GLN A 159 24.11 -2.77 11.84
N LEU A 160 25.40 -2.48 11.94
CA LEU A 160 26.43 -3.49 12.11
C LEU A 160 26.15 -4.36 13.33
N THR A 161 26.29 -5.65 13.16
CA THR A 161 26.23 -6.64 14.23
C THR A 161 27.47 -6.52 15.13
N LYS A 162 27.37 -7.03 16.36
CA LYS A 162 28.51 -7.05 17.29
C LYS A 162 29.71 -7.80 16.71
N THR A 163 29.44 -8.88 15.98
CA THR A 163 30.45 -9.68 15.30
C THR A 163 31.16 -8.87 14.23
N GLU A 164 30.43 -8.16 13.37
CA GLU A 164 31.02 -7.31 12.33
C GLU A 164 31.87 -6.18 12.94
N VAL A 165 31.39 -5.53 14.01
CA VAL A 165 32.15 -4.48 14.71
C VAL A 165 33.46 -5.03 15.29
N LEU A 166 33.43 -6.23 15.88
CA LEU A 166 34.63 -6.88 16.39
C LEU A 166 35.61 -7.24 15.27
N THR A 167 35.09 -7.69 14.12
CA THR A 167 35.91 -7.97 12.93
C THR A 167 36.57 -6.69 12.40
N ILE A 168 35.83 -5.59 12.27
CA ILE A 168 36.39 -4.29 11.88
C ILE A 168 37.50 -3.87 12.85
N LYS A 169 37.23 -3.96 14.16
CA LYS A 169 38.21 -3.61 15.19
C LYS A 169 39.49 -4.44 15.07
N SER A 170 39.34 -5.76 14.87
CA SER A 170 40.49 -6.64 14.68
C SER A 170 41.33 -6.32 13.45
N LEU A 171 40.69 -5.89 12.34
CA LEU A 171 41.38 -5.49 11.11
C LEU A 171 42.14 -4.16 11.28
N LEU A 172 41.59 -3.22 12.05
CA LEU A 172 42.22 -1.92 12.32
C LEU A 172 43.40 -2.04 13.32
N GLU A 173 43.36 -3.03 14.22
CA GLU A 173 44.40 -3.28 15.22
C GLU A 173 45.51 -4.22 14.71
N ASP A 174 45.34 -4.85 13.55
CA ASP A 174 46.33 -5.77 12.97
C ASP A 174 47.58 -5.02 12.47
N GLU A 175 48.76 -5.44 12.95
CA GLU A 175 50.06 -4.90 12.54
C GLU A 175 50.25 -4.90 11.01
N ARG A 176 49.64 -5.86 10.29
CA ARG A 176 49.70 -5.95 8.82
C ARG A 176 49.10 -4.75 8.10
N PHE A 177 48.11 -4.10 8.71
CA PHE A 177 47.36 -2.99 8.12
C PHE A 177 47.67 -1.63 8.76
N LYS A 178 48.67 -1.57 9.64
CA LYS A 178 49.05 -0.37 10.41
C LYS A 178 49.28 0.90 9.60
N HIS A 179 49.73 0.76 8.35
CA HIS A 179 50.00 1.87 7.43
C HIS A 179 48.97 2.00 6.30
N TRP A 180 47.94 1.16 6.31
CA TRP A 180 46.89 1.21 5.31
C TRP A 180 45.86 2.27 5.70
N PRO A 181 45.35 3.06 4.74
CA PRO A 181 44.22 3.93 5.03
C PRO A 181 42.98 3.06 5.33
N VAL A 182 42.12 3.56 6.22
CA VAL A 182 40.87 2.89 6.63
C VAL A 182 40.01 2.48 5.42
N SER A 183 40.03 3.29 4.36
CA SER A 183 39.34 2.96 3.10
C SER A 183 39.87 1.71 2.41
N SER A 184 41.20 1.51 2.38
CA SER A 184 41.79 0.29 1.82
C SER A 184 41.46 -0.94 2.68
N ILE A 185 41.41 -0.78 4.00
CA ILE A 185 41.01 -1.84 4.93
C ILE A 185 39.53 -2.20 4.72
N ALA A 186 38.65 -1.20 4.51
CA ALA A 186 37.25 -1.42 4.20
C ALA A 186 37.04 -2.19 2.89
N HIS A 187 37.76 -1.80 1.83
CA HIS A 187 37.73 -2.53 0.56
C HIS A 187 38.31 -3.94 0.67
N TYR A 188 39.38 -4.12 1.46
CA TYR A 188 39.93 -5.43 1.77
C TYR A 188 38.89 -6.31 2.49
N ALA A 189 38.21 -5.78 3.50
CA ALA A 189 37.17 -6.50 4.24
C ALA A 189 36.00 -6.92 3.33
N ALA A 190 35.56 -6.04 2.43
CA ALA A 190 34.50 -6.32 1.47
C ALA A 190 34.92 -7.39 0.44
N ASN A 191 36.13 -7.27 -0.12
CA ASN A 191 36.65 -8.22 -1.12
C ASN A 191 36.86 -9.63 -0.55
N ASN A 192 37.19 -9.73 0.74
CA ASN A 192 37.38 -11.00 1.43
C ASN A 192 36.11 -11.52 2.13
N ASN A 193 34.94 -10.91 1.90
CA ASN A 193 33.66 -11.25 2.53
C ASN A 193 33.70 -11.26 4.08
N LEU A 194 34.56 -10.45 4.69
CA LEU A 194 34.67 -10.36 6.15
C LEU A 194 33.57 -9.48 6.73
N VAL A 195 33.33 -8.32 6.10
CA VAL A 195 32.28 -7.36 6.48
C VAL A 195 31.78 -6.68 5.22
N ASN A 196 30.45 -6.64 5.03
CA ASN A 196 29.82 -5.94 3.90
C ASN A 196 29.13 -4.66 4.40
N ALA A 197 29.88 -3.57 4.41
CA ALA A 197 29.41 -2.26 4.84
C ALA A 197 29.87 -1.18 3.85
N GLY A 198 29.05 -0.15 3.67
CA GLY A 198 29.47 1.04 2.93
C GLY A 198 30.62 1.75 3.65
N LEU A 199 31.46 2.47 2.90
CA LEU A 199 32.64 3.17 3.45
C LEU A 199 32.28 4.07 4.64
N ASN A 200 31.19 4.83 4.55
CA ASN A 200 30.70 5.71 5.61
C ASN A 200 30.24 4.97 6.87
N THR A 201 29.85 3.70 6.76
CA THR A 201 29.45 2.85 7.89
C THR A 201 30.66 2.16 8.52
N PHE A 202 31.76 2.04 7.78
CA PHE A 202 33.01 1.42 8.23
C PHE A 202 33.87 2.39 9.07
N TYR A 203 33.82 3.69 8.75
CA TYR A 203 34.37 4.77 9.57
C TYR A 203 33.58 4.93 10.88
#